data_AF-A0A257NLR4-F1
#
_entry.id   AF-A0A257NLR4-F1
#
_cell.length_a   1.000
_cell.length_b   1.000
_cell.length_c   1.000
_cell.angle_alpha   90.00
_cell.angle_beta   90.00
_cell.angle_gamma   90.00
#
_symmetry.space_group_name_H-M   'P 1'
#
loop_
_entity.id
_entity.type
_entity.pdbx_description
1 polymer ?
#
loop_
_entity_poly.entity_id
_entity_poly.type
_entity_poly.pdbx_seq_one_letter_code
_entity_poly.pdbx_strand_id
1 'polypeptide(L)'
;MPSEIPTHAKERLKGLRTSLHSTGVFTSDFSVNEFLLVRKAGFEPIGLCVGTCVYHVGIQYGSWSKSQELDVLSKAMYHARELAMSRMR
;
A
#
# COMPACT_ATOMS: atom_id res chain seq x y z
N MET A 1 4.18 18.49 8.19
CA MET A 1 2.78 18.55 8.67
C MET A 1 2.24 17.14 8.66
N PRO A 2 1.67 16.61 9.75
CA PRO A 2 1.00 15.31 9.68
C PRO A 2 -0.10 15.43 8.63
N SER A 3 0.01 14.68 7.53
CA SER A 3 -0.99 14.71 6.48
C SER A 3 -2.28 14.14 7.04
N GLU A 4 -3.30 14.97 7.15
CA GLU A 4 -4.60 14.54 7.64
C GLU A 4 -5.12 13.40 6.75
N ILE A 5 -5.61 12.32 7.35
CA ILE A 5 -6.10 11.14 6.61
C ILE A 5 -7.24 11.60 5.67
N PRO A 6 -7.19 11.31 4.36
CA PRO A 6 -8.23 11.70 3.42
C PRO A 6 -9.62 11.21 3.86
N THR A 7 -10.68 11.99 3.60
CA THR A 7 -12.05 11.70 4.06
C THR A 7 -12.52 10.30 3.67
N HIS A 8 -12.30 9.90 2.42
CA HIS A 8 -12.67 8.56 1.92
C HIS A 8 -11.88 7.43 2.61
N ALA A 9 -10.66 7.69 3.09
CA ALA A 9 -9.93 6.72 3.91
C ALA A 9 -10.52 6.62 5.32
N LYS A 10 -10.92 7.74 5.94
CA LYS A 10 -11.64 7.74 7.22
C LYS A 10 -12.97 6.96 7.12
N GLU A 11 -13.70 7.09 6.02
CA GLU A 11 -14.95 6.34 5.79
C GLU A 11 -14.72 4.83 5.70
N ARG A 12 -13.71 4.38 4.94
CA ARG A 12 -13.35 2.95 4.85
C ARG A 12 -12.95 2.38 6.20
N LEU A 13 -12.17 3.12 7.00
CA LEU A 13 -11.74 2.68 8.34
C LEU A 13 -12.92 2.42 9.29
N LYS A 14 -14.05 3.13 9.14
CA LYS A 14 -15.25 2.89 9.95
C LYS A 14 -15.90 1.52 9.71
N GLY A 15 -15.72 0.94 8.51
CA GLY A 15 -16.25 -0.38 8.16
C GLY A 15 -15.32 -1.54 8.50
N LEU A 16 -14.08 -1.26 8.91
CA LEU A 16 -13.12 -2.30 9.28
C LEU A 16 -13.37 -2.82 10.70
N ARG A 17 -12.95 -4.06 10.94
CA ARG A 17 -13.04 -4.66 12.27
C ARG A 17 -12.18 -3.90 13.26
N THR A 18 -12.78 -3.52 14.38
CA THR A 18 -12.09 -2.89 15.52
C THR A 18 -12.60 -3.51 16.81
N SER A 19 -11.97 -3.19 17.95
CA SER A 19 -12.47 -3.61 19.27
C SER A 19 -13.88 -3.09 19.56
N LEU A 20 -14.26 -1.95 18.98
CA LEU A 20 -15.59 -1.34 19.08
C LEU A 20 -16.57 -1.85 18.01
N HIS A 21 -16.08 -2.49 16.95
CA HIS A 21 -16.87 -2.96 15.81
C HIS A 21 -16.45 -4.38 15.41
N SER A 22 -16.87 -5.38 16.18
CA SER A 22 -16.45 -6.78 16.03
C SER A 22 -17.01 -7.48 14.78
N THR A 23 -18.10 -6.95 14.21
CA THR A 23 -18.72 -7.43 12.97
C THR A 23 -18.14 -6.76 11.71
N GLY A 24 -17.17 -5.85 11.86
CA GLY A 24 -16.51 -5.20 10.73
C GLY A 24 -15.74 -6.17 9.85
N VAL A 25 -15.48 -5.76 8.61
CA VAL A 25 -14.73 -6.57 7.66
C VAL A 25 -13.26 -6.64 8.10
N PHE A 26 -12.72 -7.85 8.14
CA PHE A 26 -11.30 -8.09 8.43
C PHE A 26 -10.68 -8.93 7.31
N THR A 27 -9.62 -8.41 6.72
CA THR A 27 -8.80 -9.11 5.73
C THR A 27 -7.34 -8.91 6.10
N SER A 28 -6.53 -9.96 6.04
CA SER A 28 -5.10 -9.93 6.31
C SER A 28 -4.38 -10.95 5.44
N ASP A 29 -3.09 -10.69 5.18
CA ASP A 29 -2.16 -11.65 4.57
C ASP A 29 -1.44 -12.51 5.63
N PHE A 30 -1.73 -12.32 6.92
CA PHE A 30 -1.16 -13.14 7.98
C PHE A 30 -1.66 -14.59 7.91
N SER A 31 -0.71 -15.52 8.04
CA SER A 31 -1.01 -16.89 8.44
C SER A 31 -1.66 -16.92 9.83
N VAL A 32 -2.30 -18.04 10.16
CA VAL A 32 -2.93 -18.23 11.49
C VAL A 32 -1.92 -18.00 12.61
N ASN A 33 -0.69 -18.48 12.47
CA ASN A 33 0.36 -18.32 13.48
C ASN A 33 0.75 -16.86 13.67
N GLU A 34 0.97 -16.10 12.59
CA GLU A 34 1.33 -14.68 12.65
C GLU A 34 0.21 -13.85 13.27
N PHE A 35 -1.05 -14.14 12.90
CA PHE A 35 -2.19 -13.47 13.49
C PHE A 35 -2.25 -13.66 15.01
N LEU A 36 -2.04 -14.89 15.49
CA LEU A 36 -2.02 -15.17 16.93
C LEU A 36 -0.84 -14.51 17.66
N LEU A 37 0.34 -14.45 17.01
CA LEU A 37 1.53 -13.80 17.58
C LEU A 37 1.32 -12.28 17.76
N VAL A 38 0.77 -11.61 16.75
CA VAL A 38 0.46 -10.17 16.80
C VAL A 38 -0.53 -9.87 17.92
N ARG A 39 -1.58 -10.69 18.05
CA ARG A 39 -2.54 -10.61 19.15
C ARG A 39 -1.90 -10.82 20.51
N LYS A 40 -1.03 -11.82 20.65
CA LYS A 40 -0.30 -12.11 21.89
C LYS A 40 0.65 -10.97 22.28
N ALA A 41 1.23 -10.28 21.29
CA ALA A 41 2.06 -9.09 21.49
C ALA A 41 1.25 -7.83 21.85
N GLY A 42 -0.09 -7.92 21.93
CA GLY A 42 -0.97 -6.82 22.32
C GLY A 42 -1.43 -5.92 21.18
N PHE A 43 -1.15 -6.30 19.92
CA PHE A 43 -1.60 -5.55 18.75
C PHE A 43 -2.94 -6.07 18.23
N GLU A 44 -3.83 -5.14 17.87
CA GLU A 44 -5.09 -5.43 17.16
C GLU A 44 -4.89 -5.18 15.67
N PRO A 45 -4.79 -6.22 14.82
CA PRO A 45 -4.75 -6.02 13.38
C PRO A 45 -6.12 -5.55 12.89
N ILE A 46 -6.18 -4.37 12.27
CA ILE A 46 -7.41 -3.74 11.79
C ILE A 46 -7.76 -4.10 10.34
N GLY A 47 -6.77 -4.48 9.54
CA GLY A 47 -6.96 -4.92 8.16
C GLY A 47 -5.73 -4.72 7.29
N LEU A 48 -5.81 -5.23 6.05
CA LEU A 48 -4.78 -5.10 5.03
C LEU A 48 -4.86 -3.72 4.36
N CYS A 49 -3.74 -2.99 4.35
CA CYS A 49 -3.61 -1.74 3.60
C CYS A 49 -2.80 -1.98 2.33
N VAL A 50 -3.28 -1.48 1.20
CA VAL A 50 -2.58 -1.51 -0.09
C VAL A 50 -2.57 -0.10 -0.67
N GLY A 51 -1.41 0.33 -1.15
CA GLY A 51 -1.23 1.59 -1.87
C GLY A 51 -0.93 1.33 -3.34
N THR A 52 -1.53 2.11 -4.23
CA THR A 52 -1.26 2.07 -5.66
C THR A 52 -0.87 3.45 -6.17
N CYS A 53 0.00 3.48 -7.17
CA CYS A 53 0.33 4.71 -7.87
C CYS A 53 0.55 4.42 -9.35
N VAL A 54 -0.01 5.26 -10.21
CA VAL A 54 -0.03 5.06 -11.66
C VAL A 54 0.59 6.28 -12.32
N TYR A 55 1.55 6.03 -13.20
CA TYR A 55 2.24 7.06 -13.98
C TYR A 55 1.96 6.82 -15.46
N HIS A 56 1.69 7.90 -16.17
CA HIS A 56 1.73 7.88 -17.62
C HIS A 56 3.15 8.20 -18.08
N VAL A 57 3.82 7.23 -18.69
CA VAL A 57 5.12 7.43 -19.33
C VAL A 57 4.87 7.47 -20.83
N GLY A 58 5.36 8.52 -21.50
CA GLY A 58 5.23 8.66 -22.95
C GLY A 58 6.07 7.63 -23.72
N ILE A 59 6.18 7.82 -25.04
CA ILE A 59 6.95 6.90 -25.89
C ILE A 59 8.45 7.11 -25.66
N GLN A 60 9.14 6.06 -25.23
CA GLN A 60 10.60 6.01 -25.15
C GLN A 60 11.13 4.90 -26.06
N TYR A 61 12.00 5.26 -27.01
CA TYR A 61 12.63 4.29 -27.91
C TYR A 61 13.89 3.69 -27.27
N GLY A 62 13.92 2.37 -27.17
CA GLY A 62 15.12 1.61 -26.79
C GLY A 62 15.95 1.23 -28.02
N SER A 63 17.27 1.10 -27.85
CA SER A 63 18.12 0.53 -28.89
C SER A 63 17.91 -0.99 -28.97
N TRP A 64 17.54 -1.52 -30.13
CA TRP A 64 17.35 -2.97 -30.31
C TRP A 64 18.67 -3.75 -30.22
N SER A 65 19.79 -3.13 -30.60
CA SER A 65 21.10 -3.78 -30.67
C SER A 65 21.90 -3.69 -29.37
N LYS A 66 21.37 -3.02 -28.33
CA LYS A 66 22.08 -2.82 -27.07
C LYS A 66 21.15 -3.00 -25.89
N SER A 67 21.53 -3.88 -24.97
CA SER A 67 20.91 -3.95 -23.65
C SER A 67 21.31 -2.69 -22.86
N GLN A 68 20.32 -1.89 -22.47
CA GLN A 68 20.52 -0.66 -21.70
C GLN A 68 19.30 -0.37 -20.82
N GLU A 69 19.52 0.41 -19.77
CA GLU A 69 18.43 0.90 -18.94
C GLU A 69 17.57 1.93 -19.68
N LEU A 70 16.26 1.84 -19.48
CA LEU A 70 15.30 2.86 -19.91
C LEU A 70 15.07 3.84 -18.75
N ASP A 71 15.97 4.81 -18.62
CA ASP A 71 16.06 5.70 -17.45
C ASP A 71 14.73 6.38 -17.06
N VAL A 72 13.93 6.86 -18.04
CA VAL A 72 12.62 7.48 -17.74
C VAL A 72 11.63 6.47 -17.17
N LEU A 73 11.54 5.28 -17.77
CA LEU A 73 10.67 4.21 -17.28
C LEU A 73 11.13 3.71 -15.90
N SER A 74 12.42 3.46 -15.73
CA SER A 74 13.01 3.04 -14.45
C SER A 74 12.70 4.04 -13.34
N LYS A 75 13.01 5.32 -13.57
CA LYS A 75 12.73 6.40 -12.60
C LYS A 75 11.25 6.51 -12.28
N ALA A 76 10.38 6.41 -13.29
CA ALA A 76 8.94 6.43 -13.08
C ALA A 76 8.47 5.26 -12.21
N MET A 77 8.98 4.05 -12.42
CA MET A 77 8.66 2.87 -11.59
C MET A 77 9.12 3.03 -10.15
N TYR A 78 10.37 3.47 -9.93
CA TYR A 78 10.89 3.70 -8.58
C TYR A 78 10.11 4.78 -7.85
N HIS A 79 9.85 5.89 -8.53
CA HIS A 79 9.11 7.01 -7.94
C HIS A 79 7.65 6.66 -7.66
N ALA A 80 6.99 5.91 -8.56
CA ALA A 80 5.63 5.41 -8.33
C ALA A 80 5.57 4.50 -7.09
N ARG A 81 6.52 3.58 -6.95
CA ARG A 81 6.61 2.68 -5.79
C ARG A 81 6.82 3.47 -4.50
N GLU A 82 7.79 4.39 -4.49
CA GLU A 82 8.12 5.19 -3.33
C GLU A 82 6.94 6.08 -2.91
N LEU A 83 6.28 6.72 -3.87
CA LEU A 83 5.12 7.56 -3.59
C LEU A 83 3.92 6.75 -3.07
N ALA A 84 3.67 5.56 -3.64
CA ALA A 84 2.64 4.65 -3.14
C ALA A 84 2.89 4.26 -1.68
N MET A 85 4.14 3.89 -1.34
CA MET A 85 4.52 3.54 0.02
C MET A 85 4.46 4.75 0.96
N SER A 86 4.88 5.93 0.51
CA SER A 86 4.84 7.16 1.31
C SER A 86 3.42 7.60 1.63
N ARG A 87 2.45 7.35 0.74
CA ARG A 87 1.03 7.65 0.97
C ARG A 87 0.31 6.60 1.83
N MET A 88 0.89 5.41 1.94
CA MET A 88 0.35 4.32 2.75
C MET A 88 0.71 4.47 4.24
N ARG A 89 1.85 5.11 4.53
CA ARG A 89 2.30 5.47 5.87
C ARG A 89 1.42 6.55 6.48
#